data_AF-A0A1G9EVB7-F1
#
_entry.id   AF-A0A1G9EVB7-F1
#
_cell.length_a   1.000
_cell.length_b   1.000
_cell.length_c   1.000
_cell.angle_alpha   90.00
_cell.angle_beta   90.00
_cell.angle_gamma   90.00
#
_symmetry.space_group_name_H-M   'P 1'
#
loop_
_entity.id
_entity.type
_entity.pdbx_description
1 polymer ?
#
loop_
_entity_poly.entity_id
_entity_poly.type
_entity_poly.pdbx_seq_one_letter_code
_entity_poly.pdbx_strand_id
1 'polypeptide(L)'
;MYKLSITIMRMLGFIAILNAIILDFYHHLEWVNSYVQYGPIALFVLYILGGAFITSKLYKDREEPEGRKLSPFIYSMMITTFLTVIFAMNIFVGEPKSNIFNISNSEFWIFAVVVPIVSKLMSKNGANAADHG
;
A
#
# COMPACT_ATOMS: atom_id res chain seq x y z
N MET A 1 0.95 23.53 -2.77
CA MET A 1 0.05 22.74 -1.90
C MET A 1 -0.20 21.31 -2.41
N TYR A 2 -0.45 21.07 -3.70
CA TYR A 2 -0.72 19.71 -4.22
C TYR A 2 0.43 18.70 -3.99
N LYS A 3 1.70 19.11 -4.17
CA LYS A 3 2.87 18.24 -3.94
C LYS A 3 2.95 17.73 -2.50
N LEU A 4 2.57 18.58 -1.54
CA LEU A 4 2.52 18.23 -0.13
C LEU A 4 1.40 17.22 0.13
N SER A 5 0.21 17.43 -0.44
CA SER A 5 -0.93 16.50 -0.33
C SER A 5 -0.62 15.10 -0.88
N ILE A 6 -0.04 15.00 -2.09
CA ILE A 6 0.33 13.70 -2.69
C ILE A 6 1.39 12.97 -1.85
N THR A 7 2.35 13.71 -1.31
CA THR A 7 3.41 13.14 -0.47
C THR A 7 2.83 12.63 0.85
N ILE A 8 1.95 13.41 1.50
CA ILE A 8 1.24 13.00 2.72
C ILE A 8 0.40 11.75 2.45
N MET A 9 -0.34 11.71 1.34
CA MET A 9 -1.17 10.56 0.97
C MET A 9 -0.34 9.28 0.82
N ARG A 10 0.85 9.39 0.19
CA ARG A 10 1.79 8.27 0.05
C ARG A 10 2.34 7.80 1.40
N MET A 11 2.71 8.72 2.28
CA MET A 11 3.17 8.38 3.63
C MET A 11 2.06 7.71 4.45
N LEU A 12 0.85 8.27 4.44
CA LEU A 12 -0.29 7.70 5.15
C LEU A 12 -0.64 6.31 4.62
N GLY A 13 -0.64 6.11 3.30
CA GLY A 13 -0.86 4.80 2.70
C GLY A 13 0.22 3.79 3.06
N PHE A 14 1.48 4.21 3.08
CA PHE A 14 2.59 3.36 3.53
C PHE A 14 2.41 2.93 4.99
N ILE A 15 2.10 3.86 5.88
CA ILE A 15 1.86 3.59 7.30
C ILE A 15 0.64 2.69 7.49
N ALA A 16 -0.44 2.92 6.74
CA ALA A 16 -1.66 2.10 6.81
C ALA A 16 -1.39 0.64 6.41
N ILE A 17 -0.63 0.41 5.34
CA ILE A 17 -0.24 -0.94 4.91
C ILE A 17 0.68 -1.60 5.95
N LEU A 18 1.68 -0.88 6.45
CA LEU A 18 2.56 -1.40 7.51
C LEU A 18 1.75 -1.82 8.74
N ASN A 19 0.83 -0.97 9.18
CA ASN A 19 -0.02 -1.27 10.32
C ASN A 19 -0.86 -2.52 10.05
N ALA A 20 -1.52 -2.60 8.89
CA ALA A 20 -2.33 -3.76 8.51
C ALA A 20 -1.53 -5.07 8.53
N ILE A 21 -0.28 -5.06 8.06
CA ILE A 21 0.63 -6.22 8.14
C ILE A 21 0.88 -6.59 9.59
N ILE A 22 1.33 -5.64 10.43
CA ILE A 22 1.69 -5.89 11.83
C ILE A 22 0.51 -6.47 12.61
N LEU A 23 -0.68 -5.93 12.39
CA LEU A 23 -1.89 -6.33 13.10
C LEU A 23 -2.36 -7.74 12.76
N ASP A 24 -2.06 -8.22 11.56
CA ASP A 24 -2.38 -9.59 11.16
C ASP A 24 -1.66 -10.64 12.03
N PHE A 25 -0.50 -10.30 12.59
CA PHE A 25 0.24 -11.14 13.55
C PHE A 25 -0.28 -11.02 14.99
N TYR A 26 -0.85 -9.88 15.36
CA TYR A 26 -1.44 -9.64 16.68
C TYR A 26 -2.93 -9.96 16.75
N HIS A 27 -3.43 -10.79 15.83
CA HIS A 27 -4.84 -11.16 15.73
C HIS A 27 -5.41 -11.84 16.99
N HIS A 28 -4.56 -12.40 17.85
CA HIS A 28 -4.94 -13.03 19.11
C HIS A 28 -5.23 -12.01 20.24
N LEU A 29 -4.90 -10.73 20.05
CA LEU A 29 -5.17 -9.68 21.03
C LEU A 29 -6.49 -8.95 20.69
N GLU A 30 -7.54 -9.20 21.46
CA GLU A 30 -8.88 -8.63 21.23
C GLU A 30 -8.90 -7.09 21.19
N TRP A 31 -8.09 -6.43 22.03
CA TRP A 31 -8.00 -4.97 22.09
C TRP A 31 -7.27 -4.36 20.87
N VAL A 32 -6.43 -5.15 20.21
CA VAL A 32 -5.69 -4.75 19.01
C VAL A 32 -6.58 -4.80 17.77
N ASN A 33 -7.46 -5.81 17.67
CA ASN A 33 -8.41 -5.97 16.56
C ASN A 33 -9.43 -4.82 16.45
N SER A 34 -9.91 -4.23 17.55
CA SER A 34 -11.00 -3.24 17.48
C SER A 34 -10.53 -1.80 17.24
N TYR A 35 -9.60 -1.27 18.05
CA TYR A 35 -9.28 0.17 18.02
C TYR A 35 -8.01 0.50 17.22
N VAL A 36 -6.99 -0.36 17.30
CA VAL A 36 -5.67 -0.10 16.68
C VAL A 36 -5.66 -0.52 15.20
N GLN A 37 -6.47 -1.50 14.82
CA GLN A 37 -6.58 -1.98 13.44
C GLN A 37 -7.46 -1.14 12.53
N TYR A 38 -8.69 -0.88 12.93
CA TYR A 38 -9.61 -0.17 12.05
C TYR A 38 -9.39 1.34 12.06
N GLY A 39 -8.82 1.93 13.10
CA GLY A 39 -8.61 3.38 13.19
C GLY A 39 -7.79 3.94 12.03
N PRO A 40 -6.53 3.51 11.85
CA PRO A 40 -5.66 4.01 10.78
C PRO A 40 -6.15 3.64 9.38
N ILE A 41 -6.76 2.46 9.20
CA ILE A 41 -7.34 2.03 7.91
C ILE A 41 -8.57 2.88 7.57
N ALA A 42 -9.50 3.08 8.51
CA ALA A 42 -10.69 3.89 8.32
C ALA A 42 -10.32 5.36 8.07
N LEU A 43 -9.34 5.91 8.80
CA LEU A 43 -8.81 7.25 8.55
C LEU A 43 -8.20 7.37 7.15
N PHE A 44 -7.45 6.37 6.69
CA PHE A 44 -6.90 6.36 5.35
C PHE A 44 -8.00 6.30 4.28
N VAL A 45 -9.02 5.45 4.46
CA VAL A 45 -10.18 5.37 3.55
C VAL A 45 -10.96 6.69 3.53
N LEU A 46 -11.27 7.27 4.69
CA LEU A 46 -11.93 8.57 4.81
C LEU A 46 -11.13 9.68 4.13
N TYR A 47 -9.80 9.65 4.27
CA TYR A 47 -8.92 10.62 3.63
C TYR A 47 -8.90 10.45 2.11
N ILE A 48 -8.86 9.22 1.59
CA ILE A 48 -8.99 8.95 0.14
C ILE A 48 -10.32 9.47 -0.37
N LEU A 49 -11.42 9.11 0.28
CA LEU A 49 -12.77 9.52 -0.15
C LEU A 49 -12.96 11.03 -0.09
N GLY A 50 -12.49 11.67 1.00
CA GLY A 50 -12.49 13.12 1.14
C GLY A 50 -11.63 13.80 0.08
N GLY A 51 -10.43 13.27 -0.19
CA GLY A 51 -9.53 13.73 -1.24
C GLY A 51 -10.15 13.60 -2.62
N ALA A 52 -10.80 12.47 -2.92
CA ALA A 52 -11.50 12.22 -4.18
C ALA A 52 -12.70 13.17 -4.36
N PHE A 53 -13.50 13.37 -3.32
CA PHE A 53 -14.66 14.28 -3.35
C PHE A 53 -14.26 15.75 -3.52
N ILE A 54 -13.22 16.19 -2.81
CA ILE A 54 -12.68 17.55 -2.94
C ILE A 54 -12.08 17.74 -4.34
N THR A 55 -11.32 16.76 -4.83
CA THR A 55 -10.74 16.77 -6.18
C THR A 55 -11.84 16.80 -7.24
N SER A 56 -12.87 15.95 -7.15
CA SER A 56 -13.97 15.93 -8.12
C SER A 56 -14.76 17.24 -8.16
N LYS A 57 -14.82 17.97 -7.04
CA LYS A 57 -15.49 19.27 -6.96
C LYS A 57 -14.61 20.43 -7.48
N LEU A 58 -13.29 20.34 -7.32
CA LEU A 58 -12.32 21.36 -7.76
C LEU A 58 -11.90 21.20 -9.23
N TYR A 59 -11.91 19.97 -9.76
CA TYR A 59 -11.37 19.62 -11.08
C TYR A 59 -12.46 19.26 -12.10
N LYS A 60 -13.72 19.64 -11.86
CA LYS A 60 -14.83 19.37 -12.78
C LYS A 60 -14.57 19.88 -14.22
N ASP A 61 -13.64 20.84 -14.39
CA ASP A 61 -13.22 21.41 -15.68
C ASP A 61 -11.69 21.60 -15.85
N ARG A 62 -10.84 20.91 -15.08
CA ARG A 62 -9.37 21.03 -15.21
C ARG A 62 -8.71 19.66 -15.37
N GLU A 63 -7.70 19.58 -16.25
CA GLU A 63 -6.85 18.40 -16.41
C GLU A 63 -6.29 17.95 -15.06
N GLU A 64 -6.41 16.64 -14.79
CA GLU A 64 -5.88 16.05 -13.57
C GLU A 64 -4.37 16.32 -13.47
N PRO A 65 -3.87 16.75 -12.31
CA PRO A 65 -2.44 16.97 -12.15
C PRO A 65 -1.72 15.63 -12.28
N GLU A 66 -0.85 15.49 -13.29
CA GLU A 66 -0.03 14.30 -13.48
C GLU A 66 0.69 13.93 -12.17
N GLY A 67 0.23 12.85 -11.54
CA GLY A 67 0.86 12.31 -10.34
C GLY A 67 2.23 11.76 -10.70
N ARG A 68 3.31 12.48 -10.35
CA ARG A 68 4.69 11.99 -10.58
C ARG A 68 4.86 10.57 -10.06
N LYS A 69 5.23 9.64 -10.94
CA LYS A 69 5.58 8.26 -10.55
C LYS A 69 6.63 8.28 -9.41
N LEU A 70 6.51 7.36 -8.46
CA LEU A 70 7.53 7.18 -7.41
C LEU A 70 8.88 6.90 -8.07
N SER A 71 9.98 7.37 -7.49
CA SER A 71 11.29 6.94 -7.97
C SER A 71 11.42 5.41 -7.76
N PRO A 72 12.06 4.69 -8.71
CA PRO A 72 12.27 3.25 -8.56
C PRO A 72 12.97 2.88 -7.24
N PHE A 73 13.86 3.75 -6.77
CA PHE A 73 14.56 3.59 -5.49
C PHE A 73 13.60 3.63 -4.30
N ILE A 74 12.71 4.62 -4.21
CA ILE A 74 11.76 4.73 -3.10
C ILE A 74 10.79 3.54 -3.13
N TYR A 75 10.32 3.13 -4.32
CA TYR A 75 9.44 1.97 -4.48
C TYR A 75 10.12 0.68 -4.00
N SER A 76 11.38 0.47 -4.40
CA SER A 76 12.19 -0.67 -3.91
C SER A 76 12.35 -0.63 -2.39
N MET A 77 12.65 0.53 -1.82
CA MET A 77 12.83 0.70 -0.38
C MET A 77 11.54 0.37 0.40
N MET A 78 10.38 0.78 -0.11
CA MET A 78 9.07 0.45 0.48
C MET A 78 8.83 -1.06 0.49
N ILE A 79 9.05 -1.74 -0.64
CA ILE A 79 8.90 -3.21 -0.74
C ILE A 79 9.85 -3.91 0.23
N THR A 80 11.13 -3.52 0.24
CA THR A 80 12.12 -4.10 1.16
C THR A 80 11.71 -3.90 2.61
N THR A 81 11.16 -2.74 2.96
CA THR A 81 10.67 -2.46 4.32
C THR A 81 9.50 -3.37 4.68
N PHE A 82 8.49 -3.51 3.79
CA PHE A 82 7.37 -4.43 4.04
C PHE A 82 7.83 -5.87 4.23
N LEU A 83 8.71 -6.36 3.35
CA LEU A 83 9.28 -7.71 3.48
C LEU A 83 10.03 -7.87 4.79
N THR A 84 10.89 -6.90 5.15
CA THR A 84 11.66 -6.94 6.40
C THR A 84 10.75 -7.04 7.61
N VAL A 85 9.67 -6.26 7.64
CA VAL A 85 8.67 -6.32 8.71
C VAL A 85 7.98 -7.68 8.73
N ILE A 86 7.54 -8.21 7.58
CA ILE A 86 6.91 -9.54 7.52
C ILE A 86 7.85 -10.63 8.06
N PHE A 87 9.12 -10.64 7.63
CA PHE A 87 10.11 -11.60 8.11
C PHE A 87 10.35 -11.45 9.62
N ALA A 88 10.54 -10.23 10.12
CA ALA A 88 10.72 -9.98 11.54
C ALA A 88 9.51 -10.47 12.36
N MET A 89 8.29 -10.18 11.91
CA MET A 89 7.07 -10.59 12.59
C MET A 89 6.91 -12.12 12.61
N ASN A 90 7.22 -12.82 11.51
CA ASN A 90 7.20 -14.29 11.50
C ASN A 90 8.20 -14.90 12.48
N ILE A 91 9.40 -14.30 12.62
CA ILE A 91 10.47 -14.82 13.50
C ILE A 91 10.19 -14.51 14.98
N PHE A 92 9.77 -13.27 15.29
CA PHE A 92 9.67 -12.79 16.67
C PHE A 92 8.28 -12.89 17.28
N VAL A 93 7.22 -12.86 16.46
CA VAL A 93 5.82 -12.90 16.94
C VAL A 93 5.18 -14.25 16.65
N GLY A 94 5.41 -14.81 15.46
CA GLY A 94 4.94 -16.14 15.08
C GLY A 94 4.01 -16.12 13.88
N GLU A 95 3.02 -17.01 13.85
CA GLU A 95 2.18 -17.19 12.68
C GLU A 95 1.15 -16.05 12.51
N PRO A 96 1.08 -15.43 11.32
CA PRO A 96 0.04 -14.45 11.01
C PRO A 96 -1.31 -15.14 10.81
N LYS A 97 -2.39 -14.36 10.93
CA LYS A 97 -3.75 -14.84 10.62
C LYS A 97 -3.91 -15.17 9.15
N SER A 98 -3.23 -14.43 8.27
CA SER A 98 -3.34 -14.55 6.83
C SER A 98 -2.15 -15.28 6.21
N ASN A 99 -2.43 -16.26 5.35
CA ASN A 99 -1.41 -17.07 4.68
C ASN A 99 -0.48 -16.24 3.79
N ILE A 100 -0.93 -15.10 3.27
CA ILE A 100 -0.13 -14.23 2.40
C ILE A 100 1.01 -13.51 3.13
N PHE A 101 1.01 -13.52 4.47
CA PHE A 101 2.09 -12.98 5.29
C PHE A 101 2.90 -14.06 6.00
N ASN A 102 2.52 -15.33 5.87
CA ASN A 102 3.24 -16.46 6.48
C ASN A 102 4.39 -16.89 5.56
N ILE A 103 5.64 -16.67 5.98
CA ILE A 103 6.83 -16.96 5.15
C ILE A 103 7.05 -18.45 4.90
N SER A 104 6.44 -19.32 5.72
CA SER A 104 6.50 -20.77 5.59
C SER A 104 5.50 -21.29 4.56
N ASN A 105 4.46 -20.52 4.23
CA ASN A 105 3.45 -20.89 3.25
C ASN A 105 3.85 -20.50 1.82
N SER A 106 3.50 -21.34 0.86
CA SER A 106 3.75 -21.08 -0.57
C SER A 106 2.98 -19.86 -1.09
N GLU A 107 1.83 -19.54 -0.51
CA GLU A 107 1.01 -18.38 -0.86
C GLU A 107 1.78 -17.05 -0.70
N PHE A 108 2.60 -16.91 0.34
CA PHE A 108 3.46 -15.73 0.53
C PHE A 108 4.45 -15.57 -0.63
N TRP A 109 5.11 -16.66 -1.04
CA TRP A 109 6.10 -16.63 -2.12
C TRP A 109 5.47 -16.36 -3.48
N ILE A 110 4.29 -16.93 -3.73
CA ILE A 110 3.50 -16.62 -4.93
C ILE A 110 3.14 -15.13 -4.93
N PHE A 111 2.62 -14.60 -3.82
CA PHE A 111 2.26 -13.19 -3.72
C PHE A 111 3.47 -12.27 -3.91
N ALA A 112 4.60 -12.56 -3.26
CA ALA A 112 5.83 -11.79 -3.35
C ALA A 112 6.41 -11.74 -4.77
N VAL A 113 6.19 -12.76 -5.59
CA VAL A 113 6.65 -12.82 -6.99
C VAL A 113 5.62 -12.23 -7.96
N VAL A 114 4.33 -12.53 -7.77
CA VAL A 114 3.26 -12.09 -8.67
C VAL A 114 3.07 -10.57 -8.63
N VAL A 115 3.12 -9.94 -7.46
CA VAL A 115 2.90 -8.50 -7.32
C VAL A 115 3.91 -7.67 -8.16
N PRO A 116 5.24 -7.91 -8.09
CA PRO A 116 6.20 -7.26 -8.96
C PRO A 116 5.97 -7.50 -10.45
N ILE A 117 5.60 -8.73 -10.84
CA ILE A 117 5.34 -9.09 -12.24
C ILE A 117 4.14 -8.32 -12.79
N VAL A 118 3.03 -8.32 -12.04
CA VAL A 118 1.80 -7.60 -12.41
C VAL A 118 2.06 -6.10 -12.50
N SER A 119 2.82 -5.53 -11.55
CA SER A 119 3.24 -4.12 -11.58
C SER A 119 4.04 -3.79 -12.84
N LYS A 120 4.97 -4.67 -13.23
CA LYS A 120 5.79 -4.50 -14.46
C LYS A 120 4.96 -4.62 -15.74
N LEU A 121 4.00 -5.55 -15.79
CA LEU A 121 3.08 -5.72 -16.92
C LEU A 121 2.17 -4.50 -17.11
N MET A 122 1.59 -3.98 -16.03
CA MET A 122 0.75 -2.77 -16.10
C MET A 122 1.56 -1.54 -16.52
N SER A 123 2.79 -1.39 -16.02
CA SER A 123 3.69 -0.31 -16.45
C SER A 123 4.04 -0.38 -17.94
N LYS A 124 4.29 -1.59 -18.46
CA LYS A 124 4.60 -1.83 -19.88
C LYS A 124 3.40 -1.52 -20.79
N ASN A 125 2.19 -1.91 -20.41
CA ASN A 125 0.99 -1.63 -21.19
C ASN A 125 0.68 -0.13 -21.25
N GLY A 126 0.92 0.62 -20.16
CA GLY A 126 0.78 2.07 -20.15
C GLY A 126 1.82 2.81 -21.02
N ALA A 127 3.00 2.23 -21.25
CA ALA A 127 4.01 2.79 -22.15
C ALA A 127 3.67 2.53 -23.63
N ASN A 128 3.22 1.32 -23.96
CA ASN A 128 2.84 0.96 -25.33
C ASN A 128 1.59 1.71 -25.84
N ALA A 129 0.72 2.17 -24.94
CA ALA A 129 -0.45 2.99 -25.30
C ALA A 129 -0.08 4.45 -25.65
N ALA A 130 1.09 4.94 -25.21
CA ALA A 130 1.54 6.30 -25.47
C ALA A 130 2.36 6.45 -26.78
N ASP A 131 2.91 5.35 -27.32
CA ASP A 131 3.70 5.33 -28.57
C ASP A 131 2.84 5.19 -29.84
N HIS A 132 1.52 5.02 -29.69
CA HIS A 132 0.57 4.86 -30.80
C HIS A 132 -0.56 5.92 -30.81
N GLY A 133 -0.40 7.00 -30.04
CA GLY A 133 -1.32 8.15 -29.99
C GLY A 133 -0.79 9.34 -30.78
#